data_AF-A0A1B7NAZ5-F1
#
_entry.id   AF-A0A1B7NAZ5-F1
#
_cell.length_a   1.000
_cell.length_b   1.000
_cell.length_c   1.000
_cell.angle_alpha   90.00
_cell.angle_beta   90.00
_cell.angle_gamma   90.00
#
_symmetry.space_group_name_H-M   'P 1'
#
loop_
_entity.id
_entity.type
_entity.pdbx_description
1 polymer ?
#
loop_
_entity_poly.entity_id
_entity_poly.type
_entity_poly.pdbx_seq_one_letter_code
_entity_poly.pdbx_strand_id
1 'polypeptide(L)'
;MDISSVLQGGYQHPVSRSWQNRSELTKSMFMYPILISDDPDSNADVPSLPGQRRWGVNRLEGFLGPIIQKGLKSVFILGAPTKVEKDSQASAADDPNSPVILAIQKLRELFPSLYIAVDVCLCHYNVHGHCGFLHPDGVINTEISVARIADIALAYARAGADCVAPSDMMDGRIKTVKQKLIDAGFGNRCTLMSFSPKFATSLYGPFRSAAGNAPAFGDRQCYQPPVSAKGLARRIIQRDAAEGADIIMIKPALFYLDIIAEATRLVPDHPIACAQVSGEYVMLRAGAATGAFDLKTVVIESAQCMVRAGANIISTYFAAELMEWLDSSM
;
A
#
# COMPACT_ATOMS: atom_id res chain seq x y z
N MET A 1 -19.56 18.24 -41.83
CA MET A 1 -19.00 17.90 -40.50
C MET A 1 -17.68 18.65 -40.41
N ASP A 2 -17.47 19.44 -39.36
CA ASP A 2 -16.21 20.17 -39.19
C ASP A 2 -15.05 19.19 -38.95
N ILE A 3 -13.87 19.53 -39.50
CA ILE A 3 -12.65 18.72 -39.36
C ILE A 3 -12.33 18.47 -37.88
N SER A 4 -12.56 19.46 -37.01
CA SER A 4 -12.34 19.36 -35.56
C SER A 4 -13.20 18.30 -34.87
N SER A 5 -14.30 17.84 -35.48
CA SER A 5 -15.20 16.83 -34.91
C SER A 5 -14.82 15.39 -35.28
N VAL A 6 -13.87 15.20 -36.19
CA VAL A 6 -13.51 13.88 -36.72
C VAL A 6 -12.35 13.26 -35.92
N LEU A 7 -12.67 12.50 -34.88
CA LEU A 7 -11.67 11.85 -33.99
C LEU A 7 -11.50 10.34 -34.23
N GLN A 8 -12.48 9.68 -34.87
CA GLN A 8 -12.54 8.22 -35.03
C GLN A 8 -11.32 7.63 -35.75
N GLY A 9 -10.67 8.39 -36.63
CA GLY A 9 -9.44 7.97 -37.31
C GLY A 9 -8.30 7.63 -36.35
N GLY A 10 -8.25 8.24 -35.16
CA GLY A 10 -7.18 8.03 -34.17
C GLY A 10 -7.27 6.72 -33.39
N TYR A 11 -8.39 5.98 -33.46
CA TYR A 11 -8.62 4.79 -32.63
C TYR A 11 -9.39 3.64 -33.32
N GLN A 12 -9.53 3.68 -34.65
CA GLN A 12 -10.28 2.66 -35.41
C GLN A 12 -9.56 1.28 -35.46
N HIS A 13 -8.23 1.27 -35.46
CA HIS A 13 -7.40 0.06 -35.52
C HIS A 13 -6.90 -0.36 -34.12
N PRO A 14 -6.73 -1.67 -33.80
CA PRO A 14 -6.16 -2.11 -32.52
C PRO A 14 -4.85 -1.41 -32.14
N VAL A 15 -3.92 -1.29 -33.08
CA VAL A 15 -2.64 -0.57 -32.87
C VAL A 15 -2.85 0.93 -32.64
N SER A 16 -3.79 1.56 -33.36
CA SER A 16 -4.08 2.99 -33.11
C SER A 16 -4.70 3.22 -31.72
N ARG A 17 -5.45 2.25 -31.19
CA ARG A 17 -5.95 2.30 -29.80
C ARG A 17 -4.82 2.20 -28.79
N SER A 18 -3.84 1.32 -29.01
CA SER A 18 -2.70 1.22 -28.09
C SER A 18 -1.84 2.49 -28.11
N TRP A 19 -1.67 3.15 -29.25
CA TRP A 19 -0.96 4.44 -29.35
C TRP A 19 -1.63 5.59 -28.58
N GLN A 20 -2.91 5.48 -28.21
CA GLN A 20 -3.56 6.47 -27.34
C GLN A 20 -3.11 6.35 -25.87
N ASN A 21 -2.51 5.21 -25.49
CA ASN A 21 -2.00 5.02 -24.14
C ASN A 21 -0.70 5.82 -23.97
N ARG A 22 -0.65 6.66 -22.95
CA ARG A 22 0.60 7.37 -22.58
C ARG A 22 1.57 6.51 -21.79
N SER A 23 1.05 5.47 -21.12
CA SER A 23 1.82 4.51 -20.33
C SER A 23 1.17 3.13 -20.47
N GLU A 24 1.98 2.12 -20.72
CA GLU A 24 1.52 0.73 -20.79
C GLU A 24 1.46 0.09 -19.41
N LEU A 25 0.43 -0.72 -19.17
CA LEU A 25 0.33 -1.53 -17.96
C LEU A 25 1.31 -2.69 -18.03
N THR A 26 2.24 -2.77 -17.08
CA THR A 26 3.26 -3.83 -17.03
C THR A 26 3.27 -4.53 -15.69
N LYS A 27 3.73 -5.79 -15.66
CA LYS A 27 3.76 -6.61 -14.44
C LYS A 27 4.59 -5.99 -13.31
N SER A 28 5.67 -5.28 -13.64
CA SER A 28 6.54 -4.63 -12.65
C SER A 28 5.85 -3.51 -11.87
N MET A 29 4.71 -3.00 -12.35
CA MET A 29 3.94 -1.98 -11.63
C MET A 29 3.24 -2.56 -10.40
N PHE A 30 2.99 -3.87 -10.35
CA PHE A 30 2.20 -4.46 -9.28
C PHE A 30 3.03 -4.78 -8.04
N MET A 31 2.47 -4.38 -6.90
CA MET A 31 2.97 -4.70 -5.57
C MET A 31 1.89 -5.49 -4.83
N TYR A 32 2.23 -6.72 -4.40
CA TYR A 32 1.23 -7.61 -3.81
C TYR A 32 1.15 -7.44 -2.29
N PRO A 33 0.04 -6.97 -1.71
CA PRO A 33 -0.10 -6.88 -0.26
C PRO A 33 -0.24 -8.28 0.36
N ILE A 34 0.60 -8.58 1.35
CA ILE A 34 0.60 -9.87 2.04
C ILE A 34 0.42 -9.68 3.55
N LEU A 35 -0.45 -10.48 4.15
CA LEU A 35 -0.77 -10.41 5.57
C LEU A 35 0.06 -11.45 6.32
N ILE A 36 0.92 -11.00 7.24
CA ILE A 36 1.83 -11.87 7.97
C ILE A 36 1.31 -12.13 9.38
N SER A 37 1.15 -13.41 9.70
CA SER A 37 0.74 -13.91 11.02
C SER A 37 1.93 -14.06 11.95
N ASP A 38 1.68 -13.99 13.25
CA ASP A 38 2.60 -14.35 14.32
C ASP A 38 2.66 -15.87 14.59
N ASP A 39 1.76 -16.65 13.99
CA ASP A 39 1.89 -18.11 13.89
C ASP A 39 2.72 -18.48 12.65
N PRO A 40 3.92 -19.07 12.81
CA PRO A 40 4.87 -19.29 11.72
C PRO A 40 4.37 -20.30 10.67
N ASP A 41 3.42 -21.17 11.01
CA ASP A 41 2.87 -22.17 10.09
C ASP A 41 1.47 -21.79 9.57
N SER A 42 0.99 -20.60 9.94
CA SER A 42 -0.34 -20.13 9.62
C SER A 42 -0.61 -20.11 8.12
N ASN A 43 -1.83 -20.51 7.78
CA ASN A 43 -2.37 -20.47 6.44
C ASN A 43 -3.87 -20.24 6.52
N ALA A 44 -4.26 -19.21 7.27
CA ALA A 44 -5.65 -18.98 7.67
C ALA A 44 -6.35 -18.08 6.66
N ASP A 45 -7.54 -18.50 6.20
CA ASP A 45 -8.35 -17.68 5.31
C ASP A 45 -8.77 -16.38 6.01
N VAL A 46 -8.96 -15.34 5.19
CA VAL A 46 -9.48 -14.05 5.64
C VAL A 46 -10.87 -13.87 5.05
N PRO A 47 -11.96 -14.18 5.79
CA PRO A 47 -13.31 -14.17 5.22
C PRO A 47 -13.73 -12.83 4.62
N SER A 48 -13.24 -11.72 5.20
CA SER A 48 -13.50 -10.37 4.70
C SER A 48 -12.75 -10.05 3.39
N LEU A 49 -11.71 -10.79 3.04
CA LEU A 49 -10.93 -10.65 1.81
C LEU A 49 -10.88 -12.00 1.08
N PRO A 50 -11.96 -12.38 0.34
CA PRO A 50 -12.01 -13.66 -0.34
C PRO A 50 -10.79 -13.91 -1.22
N GLY A 51 -10.17 -15.09 -1.10
CA GLY A 51 -8.94 -15.46 -1.81
C GLY A 51 -7.64 -14.98 -1.14
N GLN A 52 -7.71 -14.17 -0.08
CA GLN A 52 -6.55 -13.73 0.69
C GLN A 52 -6.44 -14.53 1.99
N ARG A 53 -5.21 -14.69 2.48
CA ARG A 53 -4.89 -15.48 3.67
C ARG A 53 -3.90 -14.74 4.56
N ARG A 54 -3.90 -15.06 5.86
CA ARG A 54 -2.83 -14.73 6.79
C ARG A 54 -1.79 -15.84 6.74
N TRP A 55 -0.56 -15.47 6.42
CA TRP A 55 0.53 -16.39 6.16
C TRP A 55 1.54 -16.35 7.30
N GLY A 56 1.90 -17.53 7.78
CA GLY A 56 3.07 -17.71 8.62
C GLY A 56 4.35 -17.71 7.77
N VAL A 57 5.47 -17.34 8.39
CA VAL A 57 6.77 -17.20 7.71
C VAL A 57 7.24 -18.50 7.03
N ASN A 58 6.91 -19.67 7.58
CA ASN A 58 7.29 -20.98 7.02
C ASN A 58 6.51 -21.33 5.74
N ARG A 59 5.42 -20.62 5.45
CA ARG A 59 4.57 -20.86 4.27
C ARG A 59 4.87 -19.93 3.10
N LEU A 60 5.71 -18.91 3.30
CA LEU A 60 5.95 -17.86 2.32
C LEU A 60 6.58 -18.37 1.02
N GLU A 61 7.47 -19.36 1.09
CA GLU A 61 8.11 -19.94 -0.11
C GLU A 61 7.09 -20.58 -1.04
N GLY A 62 6.26 -21.48 -0.51
CA GLY A 62 5.24 -22.18 -1.30
C GLY A 62 4.13 -21.26 -1.80
N PHE A 63 3.83 -20.19 -1.06
CA PHE A 63 2.85 -19.19 -1.45
C PHE A 63 3.37 -18.25 -2.56
N LEU A 64 4.51 -17.60 -2.35
CA LEU A 64 5.02 -16.57 -3.26
C LEU A 64 5.81 -17.14 -4.43
N GLY A 65 6.48 -18.28 -4.26
CA GLY A 65 7.33 -18.90 -5.29
C GLY A 65 6.63 -19.01 -6.66
N PRO A 66 5.42 -19.61 -6.75
CA PRO A 66 4.68 -19.70 -8.00
C PRO A 66 4.31 -18.34 -8.62
N ILE A 67 4.03 -17.32 -7.78
CA ILE A 67 3.62 -15.99 -8.24
C ILE A 67 4.84 -15.21 -8.75
N ILE A 68 5.99 -15.36 -8.08
CA ILE A 68 7.27 -14.78 -8.50
C ILE A 68 7.74 -15.39 -9.82
N GLN A 69 7.57 -16.71 -10.02
CA GLN A 69 7.85 -17.37 -11.29
C GLN A 69 7.01 -16.78 -12.44
N LYS A 70 5.77 -16.36 -12.16
CA LYS A 70 4.90 -15.65 -13.11
C LYS A 70 5.25 -14.17 -13.26
N GLY A 71 6.31 -13.68 -12.63
CA GLY A 71 6.85 -12.34 -12.86
C GLY A 71 6.57 -11.31 -11.78
N LEU A 72 6.01 -11.69 -10.62
CA LEU A 72 5.86 -10.75 -9.50
C LEU A 72 7.23 -10.23 -9.06
N LYS A 73 7.36 -8.90 -8.99
CA LYS A 73 8.62 -8.22 -8.63
C LYS A 73 8.59 -7.56 -7.26
N SER A 74 7.42 -7.32 -6.67
CA SER A 74 7.34 -6.63 -5.39
C SER A 74 6.19 -7.09 -4.50
N VAL A 75 6.42 -7.04 -3.19
CA VAL A 75 5.42 -7.32 -2.15
C VAL A 75 5.30 -6.15 -1.18
N PHE A 76 4.12 -6.01 -0.58
CA PHE A 76 3.84 -5.05 0.48
C PHE A 76 3.47 -5.80 1.78
N ILE A 77 4.40 -5.88 2.71
CA ILE A 77 4.23 -6.62 3.97
C ILE A 77 3.34 -5.81 4.93
N LEU A 78 2.29 -6.48 5.42
CA LEU A 78 1.39 -6.00 6.45
C LEU A 78 1.41 -6.97 7.62
N GLY A 79 1.88 -6.52 8.77
CA GLY A 79 1.77 -7.29 10.01
C GLY A 79 0.30 -7.44 10.41
N ALA A 80 -0.14 -8.68 10.62
CA ALA A 80 -1.47 -9.03 11.10
C ALA A 80 -1.38 -10.00 12.29
N PRO A 81 -0.65 -9.64 13.37
CA PRO A 81 -0.50 -10.51 14.52
C PRO A 81 -1.84 -10.74 15.23
N THR A 82 -2.03 -11.94 15.76
CA THR A 82 -3.27 -12.35 16.43
C THR A 82 -3.11 -12.65 17.91
N LYS A 83 -1.88 -12.90 18.36
CA LYS A 83 -1.48 -13.31 19.71
C LYS A 83 -0.49 -12.35 20.37
N VAL A 84 0.12 -11.45 19.61
CA VAL A 84 1.03 -10.42 20.14
C VAL A 84 0.33 -9.56 21.20
N GLU A 85 0.99 -9.43 22.35
CA GLU A 85 0.57 -8.51 23.41
C GLU A 85 0.74 -7.07 22.95
N LYS A 86 -0.33 -6.28 23.07
CA LYS A 86 -0.32 -4.85 22.75
C LYS A 86 0.06 -4.07 23.99
N ASP A 87 0.96 -3.11 23.85
CA ASP A 87 1.41 -2.27 24.96
C ASP A 87 1.35 -0.77 24.62
N SER A 88 1.71 0.09 25.58
CA SER A 88 1.68 1.55 25.40
C SER A 88 2.81 2.09 24.52
N GLN A 89 3.80 1.26 24.17
CA GLN A 89 4.97 1.64 23.38
C GLN A 89 4.97 1.02 21.98
N ALA A 90 3.95 0.19 21.65
CA ALA A 90 3.95 -0.65 20.47
C ALA A 90 5.24 -1.49 20.34
N SER A 91 5.76 -2.04 21.44
CA SER A 91 7.10 -2.66 21.47
C SER A 91 7.23 -3.84 20.51
N ALA A 92 6.15 -4.58 20.28
CA ALA A 92 6.16 -5.72 19.37
C ALA A 92 6.25 -5.35 17.87
N ALA A 93 6.12 -4.05 17.52
CA ALA A 93 6.18 -3.62 16.13
C ALA A 93 7.56 -3.84 15.50
N ASP A 94 8.62 -3.67 16.27
CA ASP A 94 10.02 -3.82 15.85
C ASP A 94 10.82 -4.80 16.70
N ASP A 95 10.13 -5.65 17.47
CA ASP A 95 10.75 -6.81 18.11
C ASP A 95 11.48 -7.64 17.04
N PRO A 96 12.75 -8.06 17.25
CA PRO A 96 13.49 -8.87 16.28
C PRO A 96 12.79 -10.18 15.88
N ASN A 97 11.90 -10.69 16.73
CA ASN A 97 11.06 -11.87 16.49
C ASN A 97 9.64 -11.50 16.04
N SER A 98 9.38 -10.23 15.74
CA SER A 98 8.10 -9.81 15.19
C SER A 98 7.85 -10.51 13.85
N PRO A 99 6.58 -10.83 13.53
CA PRO A 99 6.24 -11.50 12.28
C PRO A 99 6.73 -10.74 11.04
N VAL A 100 6.73 -9.41 11.10
CA VAL A 100 7.19 -8.55 10.01
C VAL A 100 8.69 -8.69 9.79
N ILE A 101 9.52 -8.58 10.84
CA ILE A 101 10.98 -8.71 10.71
C ILE A 101 11.36 -10.11 10.23
N LEU A 102 10.75 -11.15 10.81
CA LEU A 102 10.99 -12.53 10.39
C LEU A 102 10.60 -12.76 8.92
N ALA A 103 9.48 -12.18 8.45
CA ALA A 103 9.09 -12.26 7.05
C ALA A 103 10.06 -11.52 6.12
N ILE A 104 10.54 -10.32 6.48
CA ILE A 104 11.53 -9.58 5.70
C ILE A 104 12.80 -10.44 5.51
N GLN A 105 13.36 -10.94 6.62
CA GLN A 105 14.56 -11.77 6.60
C GLN A 105 14.36 -13.04 5.77
N LYS A 106 13.22 -13.72 5.95
CA LYS A 106 12.92 -14.95 5.22
C LYS A 106 12.77 -14.71 3.73
N LEU A 107 12.10 -13.63 3.33
CA LEU A 107 11.94 -13.28 1.91
C LEU A 107 13.25 -12.82 1.28
N ARG A 108 14.13 -12.15 2.04
CA ARG A 108 15.48 -11.81 1.57
C ARG A 108 16.32 -13.05 1.31
N GLU A 109 16.23 -14.06 2.18
CA GLU A 109 16.90 -15.35 2.00
C GLU A 109 16.36 -16.10 0.77
N LEU A 110 15.04 -16.24 0.67
CA LEU A 110 14.40 -17.05 -0.38
C LEU A 110 14.42 -16.38 -1.75
N PHE A 111 14.20 -15.06 -1.80
CA PHE A 111 13.97 -14.31 -3.02
C PHE A 111 14.79 -13.01 -3.05
N PRO A 112 16.14 -13.07 -3.20
CA PRO A 112 17.00 -11.89 -3.09
C PRO A 112 16.67 -10.74 -4.04
N SER A 113 16.03 -11.03 -5.19
CA SER A 113 15.63 -10.04 -6.20
C SER A 113 14.22 -9.47 -6.01
N LEU A 114 13.43 -10.01 -5.08
CA LEU A 114 12.09 -9.50 -4.79
C LEU A 114 12.21 -8.14 -4.10
N TYR A 115 11.46 -7.14 -4.53
CA TYR A 115 11.40 -5.84 -3.85
C TYR A 115 10.43 -5.91 -2.66
N ILE A 116 10.92 -5.63 -1.45
CA ILE A 116 10.14 -5.73 -0.21
C ILE A 116 9.84 -4.33 0.31
N ALA A 117 8.57 -3.94 0.19
CA ALA A 117 8.00 -2.79 0.87
C ALA A 117 7.25 -3.23 2.13
N VAL A 118 7.28 -2.41 3.18
CA VAL A 118 6.71 -2.75 4.48
C VAL A 118 5.90 -1.58 5.04
N ASP A 119 4.67 -1.85 5.49
CA ASP A 119 3.86 -0.88 6.21
C ASP A 119 4.50 -0.53 7.56
N VAL A 120 4.62 0.77 7.86
CA VAL A 120 5.09 1.24 9.17
C VAL A 120 3.93 1.95 9.87
N CYS A 121 3.44 1.37 10.96
CA CYS A 121 2.36 1.94 11.76
C CYS A 121 2.30 1.33 13.17
N LEU A 122 1.65 2.03 14.10
CA LEU A 122 1.50 1.56 15.49
C LEU A 122 0.20 0.78 15.73
N CYS A 123 -0.77 0.86 14.81
CA CYS A 123 -2.16 0.48 15.10
C CYS A 123 -2.40 -1.03 15.37
N HIS A 124 -1.48 -1.90 14.96
CA HIS A 124 -1.56 -3.34 15.27
C HIS A 124 -0.97 -3.69 16.64
N TYR A 125 -0.18 -2.79 17.22
CA TYR A 125 0.74 -3.10 18.32
C TYR A 125 0.49 -2.27 19.58
N ASN A 126 -0.24 -1.16 19.48
CA ASN A 126 -0.63 -0.37 20.66
C ASN A 126 -2.02 -0.73 21.21
N VAL A 127 -2.21 -0.48 22.50
CA VAL A 127 -3.44 -0.84 23.25
C VAL A 127 -4.73 -0.23 22.71
N HIS A 128 -4.67 0.93 22.07
CA HIS A 128 -5.87 1.68 21.65
C HIS A 128 -6.21 1.54 20.15
N GLY A 129 -5.34 0.94 19.34
CA GLY A 129 -5.56 0.72 17.91
C GLY A 129 -5.49 1.98 17.02
N HIS A 130 -5.14 3.15 17.55
CA HIS A 130 -4.82 4.35 16.76
C HIS A 130 -3.45 4.27 16.09
N CYS A 131 -3.24 5.06 15.04
CA CYS A 131 -2.00 5.08 14.27
C CYS A 131 -0.85 5.85 14.95
N GLY A 132 -1.16 6.65 15.98
CA GLY A 132 -0.22 7.39 16.82
C GLY A 132 -0.56 7.17 18.29
N PHE A 133 0.36 7.54 19.18
CA PHE A 133 0.11 7.63 20.61
C PHE A 133 -0.79 8.81 20.94
N LEU A 134 -1.44 8.74 22.10
CA LEU A 134 -2.42 9.73 22.54
C LEU A 134 -1.93 10.45 23.81
N HIS A 135 -2.27 11.71 23.92
CA HIS A 135 -2.27 12.45 25.18
C HIS A 135 -3.38 11.93 26.11
N PRO A 136 -3.35 12.25 27.41
CA PRO A 136 -4.38 11.84 28.36
C PRO A 136 -5.81 12.29 28.00
N ASP A 137 -5.95 13.36 27.20
CA ASP A 137 -7.22 13.89 26.71
C ASP A 137 -7.72 13.18 25.42
N GLY A 138 -6.98 12.19 24.91
CA GLY A 138 -7.32 11.43 23.71
C GLY A 138 -6.87 12.09 22.40
N VAL A 139 -6.20 13.25 22.43
CA VAL A 139 -5.63 13.88 21.23
C VAL A 139 -4.32 13.17 20.84
N ILE A 140 -4.03 13.08 19.55
CA ILE A 140 -2.76 12.52 19.06
C ILE A 140 -1.57 13.29 19.62
N ASN A 141 -0.61 12.57 20.19
CA ASN A 141 0.68 13.10 20.58
C ASN A 141 1.70 12.87 19.45
N THR A 142 1.83 13.87 18.57
CA THR A 142 2.63 13.77 17.35
C THR A 142 4.10 13.49 17.64
N GLU A 143 4.72 14.16 18.60
CA GLU A 143 6.16 14.11 18.85
C GLU A 143 6.65 12.69 19.17
N ILE A 144 6.04 12.04 20.16
CA ILE A 144 6.40 10.66 20.52
C ILE A 144 5.96 9.65 19.46
N SER A 145 4.90 9.95 18.71
CA SER A 145 4.40 9.07 17.64
C SER A 145 5.40 9.00 16.49
N VAL A 146 5.85 10.16 15.98
CA VAL A 146 6.77 10.19 14.84
C VAL A 146 8.14 9.64 15.19
N ALA A 147 8.61 9.84 16.43
CA ALA A 147 9.84 9.25 16.91
C ALA A 147 9.78 7.71 16.87
N ARG A 148 8.68 7.14 17.39
CA ARG A 148 8.47 5.69 17.41
C ARG A 148 8.27 5.09 16.02
N ILE A 149 7.53 5.77 15.14
CA ILE A 149 7.39 5.38 13.72
C ILE A 149 8.77 5.29 13.06
N ALA A 150 9.66 6.24 13.35
CA ALA A 150 11.01 6.23 12.82
C ALA A 150 11.88 5.11 13.40
N ASP A 151 11.72 4.73 14.67
CA ASP A 151 12.37 3.53 15.23
C ASP A 151 11.98 2.26 14.46
N ILE A 152 10.68 2.06 14.26
CA ILE A 152 10.15 0.88 13.57
C ILE A 152 10.61 0.84 12.12
N ALA A 153 10.54 1.98 11.42
CA ALA A 153 11.04 2.09 10.05
C ALA A 153 12.53 1.70 9.96
N LEU A 154 13.36 2.20 10.87
CA LEU A 154 14.77 1.85 10.90
C LEU A 154 14.98 0.35 11.19
N ALA A 155 14.21 -0.24 12.09
CA ALA A 155 14.29 -1.67 12.38
C ALA A 155 13.96 -2.52 11.15
N TYR A 156 12.93 -2.17 10.38
CA TYR A 156 12.58 -2.86 9.14
C TYR A 156 13.64 -2.67 8.05
N ALA A 157 14.22 -1.47 7.93
CA ALA A 157 15.34 -1.24 7.03
C ALA A 157 16.56 -2.11 7.41
N ARG A 158 16.89 -2.21 8.70
CA ARG A 158 17.96 -3.09 9.21
C ARG A 158 17.68 -4.57 8.98
N ALA A 159 16.41 -4.99 8.99
CA ALA A 159 16.01 -6.35 8.68
C ALA A 159 16.14 -6.70 7.19
N GLY A 160 16.28 -5.70 6.31
CA GLY A 160 16.47 -5.88 4.86
C GLY A 160 15.28 -5.45 4.00
N ALA A 161 14.38 -4.60 4.50
CA ALA A 161 13.35 -3.98 3.67
C ALA A 161 13.97 -2.98 2.68
N ASP A 162 13.62 -3.07 1.39
CA ASP A 162 14.06 -2.06 0.40
C ASP A 162 13.26 -0.77 0.53
N CYS A 163 12.06 -0.86 1.09
CA CYS A 163 11.16 0.26 1.24
C CYS A 163 10.40 0.19 2.56
N VAL A 164 10.38 1.32 3.26
CA VAL A 164 9.52 1.54 4.42
C VAL A 164 8.40 2.51 4.05
N ALA A 165 7.18 2.19 4.46
CA ALA A 165 5.99 2.93 4.04
C ALA A 165 5.13 3.39 5.23
N PRO A 166 5.43 4.55 5.85
CA PRO A 166 4.66 5.09 6.97
C PRO A 166 3.21 5.42 6.59
N SER A 167 2.25 4.68 7.16
CA SER A 167 0.81 4.80 6.83
C SER A 167 -0.03 5.47 7.92
N ASP A 168 0.63 6.08 8.89
CA ASP A 168 0.07 6.65 10.11
C ASP A 168 -0.66 7.99 9.91
N MET A 169 -0.26 8.79 8.91
CA MET A 169 -0.74 10.16 8.63
C MET A 169 -0.39 11.24 9.67
N MET A 170 0.56 10.99 10.58
CA MET A 170 1.05 11.97 11.54
C MET A 170 1.84 13.08 10.83
N ASP A 171 1.77 14.31 11.33
CA ASP A 171 2.51 15.43 10.76
C ASP A 171 4.03 15.31 11.03
N GLY A 172 4.86 15.58 10.02
CA GLY A 172 6.33 15.56 10.14
C GLY A 172 6.98 14.17 10.17
N ARG A 173 6.20 13.08 10.07
CA ARG A 173 6.75 11.71 10.16
C ARG A 173 7.75 11.37 9.05
N ILE A 174 7.59 11.93 7.84
CA ILE A 174 8.50 11.64 6.72
C ILE A 174 9.86 12.24 7.00
N LYS A 175 9.91 13.50 7.45
CA LYS A 175 11.16 14.15 7.85
C LYS A 175 11.89 13.33 8.92
N THR A 176 11.19 12.92 9.97
CA THR A 176 11.78 12.17 11.09
C THR A 176 12.30 10.80 10.63
N VAL A 177 11.53 10.07 9.82
CA VAL A 177 11.95 8.77 9.25
C VAL A 177 13.16 8.95 8.34
N LYS A 178 13.13 9.91 7.41
CA LYS A 178 14.23 10.14 6.46
C LYS A 178 15.52 10.51 7.19
N GLN A 179 15.45 11.42 8.16
CA GLN A 179 16.61 11.80 8.98
C GLN A 179 17.19 10.58 9.70
N LYS A 180 16.35 9.76 10.33
CA LYS A 180 16.80 8.57 11.06
C LYS A 180 17.42 7.51 10.16
N LEU A 181 16.89 7.33 8.94
CA LEU A 181 17.50 6.46 7.93
C LEU A 181 18.87 7.01 7.51
N ILE A 182 19.01 8.32 7.30
CA ILE A 182 20.29 8.95 6.96
C ILE A 182 21.32 8.73 8.08
N ASP A 183 20.96 9.07 9.32
CA ASP A 183 21.84 8.98 10.48
C ASP A 183 22.33 7.55 10.74
N ALA A 184 21.51 6.56 10.40
CA ALA A 184 21.84 5.14 10.54
C ALA A 184 22.53 4.52 9.30
N GLY A 185 22.82 5.31 8.26
CA GLY A 185 23.51 4.83 7.05
C GLY A 185 22.61 4.13 6.02
N PHE A 186 21.29 4.29 6.12
CA PHE A 186 20.28 3.74 5.21
C PHE A 186 19.71 4.77 4.22
N GLY A 187 20.12 6.04 4.28
CA GLY A 187 19.56 7.13 3.45
C GLY A 187 19.61 6.90 1.93
N ASN A 188 20.55 6.08 1.44
CA ASN A 188 20.68 5.69 0.03
C ASN A 188 20.44 4.18 -0.21
N ARG A 189 19.88 3.46 0.77
CA ARG A 189 19.68 2.00 0.72
C ARG A 189 18.24 1.58 1.01
N CYS A 190 17.44 2.46 1.61
CA CYS A 190 16.04 2.22 1.92
C CYS A 190 15.18 3.34 1.34
N THR A 191 14.23 2.96 0.51
CA THR A 191 13.23 3.85 -0.11
C THR A 191 12.21 4.27 0.95
N LEU A 192 11.82 5.54 0.95
CA LEU A 192 10.77 6.06 1.80
C LEU A 192 9.51 6.33 0.98
N MET A 193 8.51 5.45 1.11
CA MET A 193 7.23 5.59 0.42
C MET A 193 6.18 6.18 1.35
N SER A 194 5.76 7.41 1.11
CA SER A 194 4.79 8.06 1.99
C SER A 194 3.35 7.82 1.55
N PHE A 195 2.47 7.48 2.49
CA PHE A 195 1.02 7.53 2.25
C PHE A 195 0.56 9.00 2.29
N SER A 196 0.30 9.57 1.11
CA SER A 196 0.25 11.02 0.87
C SER A 196 -0.77 11.40 -0.20
N PRO A 197 -2.08 11.41 0.12
CA PRO A 197 -2.67 11.11 1.42
C PRO A 197 -3.32 9.72 1.50
N LYS A 198 -3.62 9.30 2.74
CA LYS A 198 -4.50 8.18 3.10
C LYS A 198 -5.81 8.70 3.70
N PHE A 199 -6.87 8.76 2.89
CA PHE A 199 -8.15 9.35 3.28
C PHE A 199 -8.93 8.54 4.32
N ALA A 200 -9.78 9.22 5.10
CA ALA A 200 -10.74 8.63 6.02
C ALA A 200 -11.95 8.09 5.24
N THR A 201 -11.86 6.86 4.74
CA THR A 201 -12.90 6.22 3.91
C THR A 201 -13.51 4.99 4.59
N SER A 202 -14.74 4.65 4.20
CA SER A 202 -15.42 3.41 4.55
C SER A 202 -14.86 2.17 3.82
N LEU A 203 -14.00 2.35 2.81
CA LEU A 203 -13.46 1.25 1.99
C LEU A 203 -12.40 0.38 2.71
N TYR A 204 -12.04 0.70 3.97
CA TYR A 204 -11.09 -0.09 4.76
C TYR A 204 -11.73 -1.22 5.57
N GLY A 205 -13.06 -1.33 5.59
CA GLY A 205 -13.79 -2.32 6.40
C GLY A 205 -13.21 -3.74 6.33
N PRO A 206 -13.04 -4.32 5.12
CA PRO A 206 -12.57 -5.69 5.04
C PRO A 206 -11.12 -5.88 5.49
N PHE A 207 -10.25 -4.89 5.30
CA PHE A 207 -8.89 -4.91 5.85
C PHE A 207 -8.88 -4.82 7.37
N ARG A 208 -9.73 -3.99 7.99
CA ARG A 208 -9.79 -3.85 9.45
C ARG A 208 -10.19 -5.17 10.12
N SER A 209 -11.16 -5.88 9.53
CA SER A 209 -11.54 -7.22 9.97
C SER A 209 -10.40 -8.23 9.79
N ALA A 210 -9.66 -8.14 8.67
CA ALA A 210 -8.53 -9.03 8.39
C ALA A 210 -7.36 -8.85 9.36
N ALA A 211 -7.06 -7.59 9.70
CA ALA A 211 -5.91 -7.20 10.49
C ALA A 211 -6.20 -7.09 12.00
N GLY A 212 -7.46 -7.24 12.43
CA GLY A 212 -7.83 -7.15 13.85
C GLY A 212 -7.52 -5.79 14.50
N ASN A 213 -7.59 -4.71 13.72
CA ASN A 213 -7.01 -3.41 14.08
C ASN A 213 -8.02 -2.24 14.09
N ALA A 214 -9.30 -2.53 14.33
CA ALA A 214 -10.27 -1.47 14.56
C ALA A 214 -9.83 -0.60 15.77
N PRO A 215 -9.99 0.73 15.72
CA PRO A 215 -9.69 1.58 16.87
C PRO A 215 -10.60 1.16 18.04
N ALA A 216 -10.05 1.16 19.26
CA ALA A 216 -10.79 0.75 20.45
C ALA A 216 -11.92 1.74 20.81
N PHE A 217 -11.74 3.01 20.43
CA PHE A 217 -12.73 4.08 20.60
C PHE A 217 -12.57 5.13 19.49
N GLY A 218 -13.58 5.99 19.33
CA GLY A 218 -13.56 7.08 18.36
C GLY A 218 -13.34 6.60 16.92
N ASP A 219 -12.66 7.43 16.13
CA ASP A 219 -12.31 7.12 14.75
C ASP A 219 -10.90 7.63 14.37
N ARG A 220 -10.60 7.64 13.07
CA ARG A 220 -9.30 8.08 12.52
C ARG A 220 -9.38 9.41 11.79
N GLN A 221 -10.50 10.13 11.85
CA GLN A 221 -10.77 11.34 11.07
C GLN A 221 -9.92 12.55 11.51
N CYS A 222 -9.32 12.50 12.70
CA CYS A 222 -8.43 13.54 13.19
C CYS A 222 -7.02 13.51 12.56
N TYR A 223 -6.69 12.49 11.77
CA TYR A 223 -5.39 12.39 11.07
C TYR A 223 -5.52 11.83 9.65
N GLN A 224 -6.50 10.97 9.38
CA GLN A 224 -6.86 10.63 8.00
C GLN A 224 -7.72 11.76 7.41
N PRO A 225 -7.30 12.44 6.32
CA PRO A 225 -8.04 13.57 5.79
C PRO A 225 -9.45 13.17 5.33
N PRO A 226 -10.44 14.07 5.46
CA PRO A 226 -11.80 13.84 4.97
C PRO A 226 -11.83 13.57 3.47
N VAL A 227 -12.80 12.78 3.02
CA VAL A 227 -12.93 12.35 1.61
C VAL A 227 -13.05 13.52 0.61
N SER A 228 -13.59 14.66 1.04
CA SER A 228 -13.77 15.86 0.21
C SER A 228 -12.55 16.80 0.21
N ALA A 229 -11.51 16.52 1.00
CA ALA A 229 -10.47 17.48 1.34
C ALA A 229 -9.33 17.56 0.30
N LYS A 230 -9.65 17.90 -0.95
CA LYS A 230 -8.65 18.05 -2.04
C LYS A 230 -7.54 19.05 -1.70
N GLY A 231 -7.86 20.17 -1.06
CA GLY A 231 -6.87 21.17 -0.64
C GLY A 231 -5.85 20.62 0.36
N LEU A 232 -6.30 19.78 1.32
CA LEU A 232 -5.40 19.10 2.25
C LEU A 232 -4.56 18.03 1.55
N ALA A 233 -5.15 17.26 0.63
CA ALA A 233 -4.42 16.27 -0.17
C ALA A 233 -3.22 16.90 -0.89
N ARG A 234 -3.43 18.04 -1.56
CA ARG A 234 -2.36 18.79 -2.23
C ARG A 234 -1.23 19.19 -1.27
N ARG A 235 -1.59 19.75 -0.11
CA ARG A 235 -0.62 20.19 0.91
C ARG A 235 0.17 19.01 1.50
N ILE A 236 -0.47 17.88 1.74
CA ILE A 236 0.16 16.65 2.24
C ILE A 236 1.17 16.11 1.22
N ILE A 237 0.79 16.01 -0.06
CA ILE A 237 1.68 15.58 -1.14
C ILE A 237 2.94 16.45 -1.19
N GLN A 238 2.76 17.77 -1.22
CA GLN A 238 3.87 18.72 -1.29
C GLN A 238 4.76 18.67 -0.04
N ARG A 239 4.16 18.56 1.15
CA ARG A 239 4.90 18.43 2.40
C ARG A 239 5.76 17.17 2.37
N ASP A 240 5.17 16.02 2.09
CA ASP A 240 5.87 14.75 2.22
C ASP A 240 6.99 14.61 1.16
N ALA A 241 6.79 15.14 -0.04
CA ALA A 241 7.86 15.27 -1.02
C ALA A 241 9.00 16.19 -0.53
N ALA A 242 8.68 17.35 0.04
CA ALA A 242 9.68 18.27 0.60
C ALA A 242 10.40 17.71 1.83
N GLU A 243 9.77 16.79 2.58
CA GLU A 243 10.35 16.10 3.72
C GLU A 243 11.23 14.88 3.34
N GLY A 244 11.33 14.56 2.04
CA GLY A 244 12.22 13.53 1.52
C GLY A 244 11.59 12.17 1.26
N ALA A 245 10.26 12.12 1.03
CA ALA A 245 9.62 10.92 0.48
C ALA A 245 10.14 10.65 -0.95
N ASP A 246 10.60 9.43 -1.19
CA ASP A 246 11.07 9.01 -2.52
C ASP A 246 9.89 8.57 -3.42
N ILE A 247 8.78 8.13 -2.83
CA ILE A 247 7.55 7.72 -3.53
C ILE A 247 6.33 8.31 -2.82
N ILE A 248 5.35 8.81 -3.59
CA ILE A 248 4.08 9.34 -3.09
C ILE A 248 2.97 8.33 -3.36
N MET A 249 2.33 7.80 -2.31
CA MET A 249 1.25 6.82 -2.41
C MET A 249 -0.12 7.42 -2.09
N ILE A 250 -1.05 7.36 -3.05
CA ILE A 250 -2.46 7.74 -2.84
C ILE A 250 -3.27 6.53 -2.37
N LYS A 251 -4.07 6.71 -1.31
CA LYS A 251 -4.94 5.64 -0.79
C LYS A 251 -6.28 6.19 -0.32
N PRO A 252 -7.43 5.65 -0.77
CA PRO A 252 -7.64 4.61 -1.81
C PRO A 252 -7.29 5.01 -3.25
N ALA A 253 -7.57 4.13 -4.22
CA ALA A 253 -7.23 4.36 -5.63
C ALA A 253 -8.44 4.75 -6.50
N LEU A 254 -9.42 3.87 -6.69
CA LEU A 254 -10.51 4.05 -7.67
C LEU A 254 -11.39 5.26 -7.38
N PHE A 255 -11.67 5.52 -6.10
CA PHE A 255 -12.47 6.67 -5.68
C PHE A 255 -11.67 7.99 -5.68
N TYR A 256 -10.38 7.96 -5.99
CA TYR A 256 -9.45 9.09 -5.86
C TYR A 256 -8.50 9.22 -7.06
N LEU A 257 -8.93 8.77 -8.25
CA LEU A 257 -8.15 8.90 -9.50
C LEU A 257 -7.82 10.37 -9.81
N ASP A 258 -8.69 11.31 -9.42
CA ASP A 258 -8.44 12.74 -9.56
C ASP A 258 -7.29 13.23 -8.66
N ILE A 259 -7.11 12.63 -7.47
CA ILE A 259 -6.00 12.93 -6.56
C ILE A 259 -4.70 12.30 -7.06
N ILE A 260 -4.74 11.10 -7.66
CA ILE A 260 -3.57 10.50 -8.33
C ILE A 260 -3.11 11.41 -9.48
N ALA A 261 -4.04 11.84 -10.33
CA ALA A 261 -3.73 12.79 -11.40
C ALA A 261 -3.19 14.12 -10.86
N GLU A 262 -3.73 14.60 -9.73
CA GLU A 262 -3.21 15.81 -9.10
C GLU A 262 -1.79 15.65 -8.55
N ALA A 263 -1.46 14.49 -7.98
CA ALA A 263 -0.11 14.21 -7.49
C ALA A 263 0.93 14.32 -8.60
N THR A 264 0.65 13.79 -9.78
CA THR A 264 1.55 13.90 -10.95
C THR A 264 1.81 15.35 -11.38
N ARG A 265 0.90 16.27 -11.12
CA ARG A 265 1.08 17.70 -11.42
C ARG A 265 1.89 18.42 -10.35
N LEU A 266 1.74 18.00 -9.11
CA LEU A 266 2.40 18.62 -7.96
C LEU A 266 3.85 18.20 -7.81
N VAL A 267 4.14 16.92 -8.10
CA VAL A 267 5.44 16.28 -7.91
C VAL A 267 5.77 15.41 -9.13
N PRO A 268 5.87 16.00 -10.34
CA PRO A 268 5.98 15.26 -11.60
C PRO A 268 7.21 14.34 -11.68
N ASP A 269 8.25 14.65 -10.92
CA ASP A 269 9.51 13.90 -10.91
C ASP A 269 9.53 12.76 -9.88
N HIS A 270 8.45 12.58 -9.10
CA HIS A 270 8.33 11.49 -8.14
C HIS A 270 7.51 10.33 -8.73
N PRO A 271 7.91 9.06 -8.50
CA PRO A 271 7.03 7.93 -8.73
C PRO A 271 5.75 8.06 -7.90
N ILE A 272 4.60 7.86 -8.55
CA ILE A 272 3.30 7.85 -7.89
C ILE A 272 2.84 6.42 -7.71
N ALA A 273 2.62 6.03 -6.46
CA ALA A 273 1.96 4.78 -6.11
C ALA A 273 0.48 5.01 -5.83
N CYS A 274 -0.34 3.97 -6.00
CA CYS A 274 -1.70 3.94 -5.48
C CYS A 274 -2.01 2.59 -4.85
N ALA A 275 -2.86 2.59 -3.82
CA ALA A 275 -3.33 1.37 -3.18
C ALA A 275 -4.79 1.11 -3.54
N GLN A 276 -5.05 0.04 -4.30
CA GLN A 276 -6.38 -0.50 -4.46
C GLN A 276 -6.75 -1.26 -3.19
N VAL A 277 -7.66 -0.67 -2.42
CA VAL A 277 -7.90 -1.08 -1.03
C VAL A 277 -8.85 -2.26 -0.94
N SER A 278 -8.96 -2.84 0.25
CA SER A 278 -9.82 -3.99 0.54
C SER A 278 -11.26 -3.84 0.07
N GLY A 279 -11.87 -2.66 0.27
CA GLY A 279 -13.24 -2.41 -0.14
C GLY A 279 -13.40 -2.34 -1.65
N GLU A 280 -12.42 -1.79 -2.37
CA GLU A 280 -12.41 -1.75 -3.83
C GLU A 280 -12.23 -3.15 -4.42
N TYR A 281 -11.35 -3.96 -3.83
CA TYR A 281 -11.17 -5.37 -4.17
C TYR A 281 -12.47 -6.18 -4.01
N VAL A 282 -13.10 -6.08 -2.83
CA VAL A 282 -14.36 -6.78 -2.55
C VAL A 282 -15.48 -6.27 -3.44
N MET A 283 -15.55 -4.96 -3.70
CA MET A 283 -16.56 -4.34 -4.57
C MET A 283 -16.50 -4.91 -5.98
N LEU A 284 -15.31 -5.03 -6.58
CA LEU A 284 -15.16 -5.61 -7.92
C LEU A 284 -15.52 -7.09 -7.94
N ARG A 285 -15.07 -7.87 -6.95
CA ARG A 285 -15.45 -9.30 -6.86
C ARG A 285 -16.95 -9.49 -6.69
N ALA A 286 -17.59 -8.69 -5.83
CA ALA A 286 -19.02 -8.79 -5.56
C ALA A 286 -19.84 -8.43 -6.81
N GLY A 287 -19.49 -7.36 -7.53
CA GLY A 287 -20.16 -6.99 -8.78
C GLY A 287 -19.98 -8.04 -9.88
N ALA A 288 -18.81 -8.66 -9.99
CA ALA A 288 -18.61 -9.75 -10.94
C ALA A 288 -19.42 -11.01 -10.56
N ALA A 289 -19.51 -11.32 -9.26
CA ALA A 289 -20.27 -12.48 -8.77
C ALA A 289 -21.78 -12.38 -9.02
N THR A 290 -22.34 -11.16 -9.15
CA THR A 290 -23.74 -10.95 -9.53
C THR A 290 -23.96 -10.95 -11.04
N GLY A 291 -22.89 -11.10 -11.84
CA GLY A 291 -22.94 -11.03 -13.30
C GLY A 291 -23.02 -9.61 -13.86
N ALA A 292 -22.73 -8.57 -13.06
CA ALA A 292 -22.74 -7.20 -13.56
C ALA A 292 -21.65 -6.94 -14.61
N PHE A 293 -20.52 -7.67 -14.53
CA PHE A 293 -19.40 -7.60 -15.47
C PHE A 293 -18.47 -8.80 -15.31
N ASP A 294 -17.60 -9.03 -16.30
CA ASP A 294 -16.49 -9.99 -16.21
C ASP A 294 -15.38 -9.47 -15.28
N LEU A 295 -14.92 -10.32 -14.35
CA LEU A 295 -13.94 -9.92 -13.33
C LEU A 295 -12.58 -9.57 -13.94
N LYS A 296 -12.07 -10.40 -14.87
CA LYS A 296 -10.76 -10.17 -15.49
C LYS A 296 -10.76 -8.82 -16.22
N THR A 297 -11.79 -8.57 -17.00
CA THR A 297 -11.96 -7.34 -17.78
C THR A 297 -12.00 -6.11 -16.87
N VAL A 298 -12.88 -6.08 -15.87
CA VAL A 298 -13.01 -4.90 -15.00
C VAL A 298 -11.76 -4.64 -14.16
N VAL A 299 -11.04 -5.68 -13.74
CA VAL A 299 -9.81 -5.52 -12.94
C VAL A 299 -8.70 -4.93 -13.81
N ILE A 300 -8.52 -5.41 -15.04
CA ILE A 300 -7.55 -4.84 -15.99
C ILE A 300 -7.93 -3.38 -16.31
N GLU A 301 -9.21 -3.09 -16.57
CA GLU A 301 -9.68 -1.72 -16.82
C GLU A 301 -9.41 -0.81 -15.61
N SER A 302 -9.62 -1.32 -14.40
CA SER A 302 -9.36 -0.59 -13.16
C SER A 302 -7.88 -0.23 -13.01
N ALA A 303 -6.98 -1.15 -13.33
CA ALA A 303 -5.53 -0.93 -13.31
C ALA A 303 -5.10 0.05 -14.41
N GLN A 304 -5.65 -0.08 -15.63
CA GLN A 304 -5.43 0.88 -16.71
C GLN A 304 -5.92 2.28 -16.33
N CYS A 305 -7.04 2.41 -15.61
CA CYS A 305 -7.51 3.70 -15.10
C CYS A 305 -6.54 4.32 -14.09
N MET A 306 -5.93 3.52 -13.21
CA MET A 306 -4.90 3.99 -12.27
C MET A 306 -3.64 4.45 -13.01
N VAL A 307 -3.18 3.69 -14.00
CA VAL A 307 -2.05 4.08 -14.87
C VAL A 307 -2.37 5.34 -15.66
N ARG A 308 -3.60 5.46 -16.20
CA ARG A 308 -4.06 6.67 -16.90
C ARG A 308 -4.08 7.90 -16.00
N ALA A 309 -4.43 7.72 -14.73
CA ALA A 309 -4.33 8.79 -13.73
C ALA A 309 -2.87 9.12 -13.37
N GLY A 310 -1.92 8.26 -13.75
CA GLY A 310 -0.49 8.48 -13.65
C GLY A 310 0.21 7.71 -12.54
N ALA A 311 -0.42 6.66 -12.00
CA ALA A 311 0.26 5.74 -11.10
C ALA A 311 1.33 4.92 -11.85
N ASN A 312 2.53 4.84 -11.27
CA ASN A 312 3.62 3.97 -11.70
C ASN A 312 3.63 2.65 -10.91
N ILE A 313 3.05 2.64 -9.71
CA ILE A 313 3.04 1.49 -8.81
C ILE A 313 1.61 1.27 -8.31
N ILE A 314 1.11 0.05 -8.40
CA ILE A 314 -0.23 -0.34 -7.99
C ILE A 314 -0.14 -1.43 -6.94
N SER A 315 -0.42 -1.08 -5.69
CA SER A 315 -0.62 -2.04 -4.61
C SER A 315 -2.03 -2.63 -4.71
N THR A 316 -2.17 -3.91 -5.06
CA THR A 316 -3.48 -4.55 -5.25
C THR A 316 -3.50 -6.02 -4.82
N TYR A 317 -4.61 -6.46 -4.23
CA TYR A 317 -4.88 -7.87 -3.90
C TYR A 317 -5.13 -8.75 -5.15
N PHE A 318 -5.38 -8.16 -6.32
CA PHE A 318 -5.47 -8.89 -7.59
C PHE A 318 -4.10 -9.18 -8.20
N ALA A 319 -2.98 -8.81 -7.56
CA ALA A 319 -1.65 -8.92 -8.15
C ALA A 319 -1.33 -10.34 -8.64
N ALA A 320 -1.71 -11.37 -7.89
CA ALA A 320 -1.51 -12.76 -8.29
C ALA A 320 -2.27 -13.13 -9.58
N GLU A 321 -3.55 -12.75 -9.68
CA GLU A 321 -4.37 -12.95 -10.89
C GLU A 321 -3.84 -12.12 -12.07
N LEU A 322 -3.37 -10.90 -11.83
CA LEU A 322 -2.81 -10.02 -12.86
C LEU A 322 -1.50 -10.56 -13.43
N MET A 323 -0.70 -11.29 -12.64
CA MET A 323 0.46 -12.00 -13.18
C MET A 323 0.05 -13.04 -14.23
N GLU A 324 -1.10 -13.70 -14.06
CA GLU A 324 -1.61 -14.69 -15.03
C GLU A 324 -2.28 -14.02 -16.22
N TRP A 325 -3.10 -13.01 -15.96
CA TRP A 325 -3.95 -12.40 -16.99
C TRP A 325 -3.18 -11.59 -18.01
N LEU A 326 -2.08 -10.94 -17.60
CA LEU A 326 -1.25 -10.13 -18.49
C LEU A 326 -0.33 -10.95 -19.41
N ASP A 327 -0.04 -12.22 -19.08
CA ASP A 327 0.66 -13.11 -20.02
C ASP A 327 -0.23 -13.55 -21.18
N SER A 328 -1.56 -13.58 -20.96
CA SER A 328 -2.52 -14.04 -21.98
C SER A 328 -3.01 -12.92 -22.91
N SER A 329 -2.51 -11.70 -22.72
CA SER A 329 -2.98 -10.49 -23.42
C SER A 329 -1.88 -9.73 -24.18
N MET A 330 -0.69 -10.33 -24.28
CA MET A 330 0.34 -10.01 -25.27
C MET A 330 0.37 -11.08 -26.35
#